data_AF-C5LH19-F1
#
_entry.id   AF-C5LH19-F1
#
_cell.length_a   1.000
_cell.length_b   1.000
_cell.length_c   1.000
_cell.angle_alpha   90.00
_cell.angle_beta   90.00
_cell.angle_gamma   90.00
#
_symmetry.space_group_name_H-M   'P 1'
#
loop_
_entity.id
_entity.type
_entity.pdbx_description
1 polymer ?
#
loop_
_entity_poly.entity_id
_entity_poly.type
_entity_poly.pdbx_seq_one_letter_code
_entity_poly.pdbx_strand_id
1 'polypeptide(L)'
;MSSFTNSPKSAVEVANTSMEDNSRSEKKTGDVMEAVHKLFHRLERQIEMTKPANTIHYIVDMLCHYYPEHLRGFAAIWSMDPDVQREKIDVANFFRVNKMSAEIAAHFISAGYDTVETLESLTPGDLQDIEAFSKAKWLPGHKVTIRLRISPL
;
A
#
# COMPACT_ATOMS: atom_id res chain seq x y z
N MET A 1 34.11 -27.04 -57.26
CA MET A 1 33.72 -26.01 -58.25
C MET A 1 32.20 -25.97 -58.21
N SER A 2 31.51 -24.94 -57.74
CA SER A 2 31.64 -23.50 -58.02
C SER A 2 30.84 -22.76 -56.93
N SER A 3 31.47 -21.89 -56.14
CA SER A 3 31.48 -20.42 -56.29
C SER A 3 30.55 -19.74 -55.27
N PHE A 4 31.14 -19.30 -54.17
CA PHE A 4 30.58 -18.31 -53.26
C PHE A 4 30.48 -16.96 -53.98
N THR A 5 29.28 -16.41 -54.12
CA THR A 5 29.10 -15.01 -54.50
C THR A 5 28.66 -14.22 -53.26
N ASN A 6 29.63 -13.73 -52.50
CA ASN A 6 29.37 -12.61 -51.58
C ASN A 6 29.30 -11.35 -52.44
N SER A 7 28.08 -10.93 -52.80
CA SER A 7 27.85 -9.57 -53.26
C SER A 7 27.90 -8.62 -52.05
N PRO A 8 28.60 -7.48 -52.13
CA PRO A 8 28.65 -6.52 -51.04
C PRO A 8 27.26 -5.90 -50.86
N LYS A 9 26.74 -5.92 -49.62
CA LYS A 9 25.55 -5.15 -49.26
C LYS A 9 25.81 -3.68 -49.60
N SER A 10 24.93 -3.10 -50.41
CA SER A 10 25.01 -1.71 -50.83
C SER A 10 24.97 -0.79 -49.61
N ALA A 11 25.84 0.23 -49.59
CA ALA A 11 25.90 1.24 -48.52
C ALA A 11 24.56 1.94 -48.24
N VAL A 12 23.62 1.86 -49.19
CA VAL A 12 22.25 2.38 -49.09
C VAL A 12 21.39 1.57 -48.10
N GLU A 13 21.62 0.26 -47.96
CA GLU A 13 20.81 -0.60 -47.09
C GLU A 13 21.18 -0.40 -45.60
N VAL A 14 22.45 -0.12 -45.31
CA VAL A 14 22.94 0.16 -43.94
C VAL A 14 22.49 1.54 -43.45
N ALA A 15 22.38 2.52 -44.35
CA ALA A 15 21.92 3.87 -44.02
C ALA A 15 20.41 3.92 -43.71
N ASN A 16 19.60 3.12 -44.39
CA ASN A 16 18.15 3.10 -44.20
C ASN A 16 17.74 2.51 -42.84
N THR A 17 18.46 1.49 -42.34
CA THR A 17 18.17 0.91 -41.01
C THR A 17 18.49 1.88 -39.86
N SER A 18 19.51 2.74 -40.00
CA SER A 18 19.87 3.71 -38.96
C SER A 18 18.91 4.92 -38.88
N MET A 19 18.24 5.27 -39.98
CA MET A 19 17.27 6.37 -40.02
C MET A 19 15.87 5.97 -39.49
N GLU A 20 15.49 4.71 -39.65
CA GLU A 20 14.21 4.19 -39.13
C GLU A 20 14.23 4.01 -37.60
N ASP A 21 15.38 3.63 -37.01
CA ASP A 21 15.49 3.46 -35.56
C ASP A 21 15.46 4.80 -34.80
N ASN A 22 16.06 5.87 -35.34
CA ASN A 22 16.04 7.20 -34.71
C ASN A 22 14.67 7.88 -34.80
N SER A 23 13.99 7.76 -35.95
CA SER A 23 12.64 8.32 -36.14
C SER A 23 11.56 7.58 -35.34
N ARG A 24 11.79 6.30 -35.03
CA ARG A 24 10.94 5.52 -34.12
C ARG A 24 11.16 5.85 -32.65
N SER A 25 12.39 6.19 -32.24
CA SER A 25 12.65 6.62 -30.85
C SER A 25 12.12 8.02 -30.57
N GLU A 26 12.24 8.96 -31.51
CA GLU A 26 11.72 10.33 -31.37
C GLU A 26 10.18 10.35 -31.26
N LYS A 27 9.48 9.55 -32.07
CA LYS A 27 8.02 9.39 -31.96
C LYS A 27 7.58 8.78 -30.64
N LYS A 28 8.34 7.82 -30.10
CA LYS A 28 8.04 7.16 -28.83
C LYS A 28 8.17 8.14 -27.65
N THR A 29 9.17 9.01 -27.68
CA THR A 29 9.37 10.05 -26.66
C THR A 29 8.27 11.11 -26.70
N GLY A 30 7.79 11.49 -27.89
CA GLY A 30 6.67 12.42 -28.04
C GLY A 30 5.37 11.90 -27.44
N ASP A 31 5.06 10.62 -27.64
CA ASP A 31 3.87 9.95 -27.10
C ASP A 31 3.91 9.84 -25.56
N VAL A 32 5.08 9.52 -25.00
CA VAL A 32 5.30 9.49 -23.54
C VAL A 32 5.10 10.88 -22.92
N MET A 33 5.62 11.93 -23.56
CA MET A 33 5.48 13.29 -23.05
C MET A 33 4.01 13.75 -23.03
N GLU A 34 3.25 13.37 -24.05
CA GLU A 34 1.81 13.67 -24.11
C GLU A 34 1.02 12.92 -23.01
N ALA A 35 1.36 11.64 -22.77
CA ALA A 35 0.77 10.86 -21.68
C ALA A 35 1.06 11.47 -20.30
N VAL A 36 2.28 11.95 -20.09
CA VAL A 36 2.69 12.64 -18.84
C VAL A 36 1.92 13.94 -18.66
N HIS A 37 1.75 14.76 -19.71
CA HIS A 37 0.93 15.97 -19.62
C HIS A 37 -0.53 15.68 -19.27
N LYS A 38 -1.11 14.64 -19.87
CA LYS A 38 -2.48 14.19 -19.55
C LYS A 38 -2.60 13.76 -18.08
N LEU A 39 -1.58 13.09 -17.54
CA LEU A 39 -1.54 12.70 -16.13
C LEU A 39 -1.50 13.92 -15.20
N PHE A 40 -0.61 14.88 -15.47
CA PHE A 40 -0.53 16.11 -14.68
C PHE A 40 -1.82 16.91 -14.71
N HIS A 41 -2.43 17.08 -15.90
CA HIS A 41 -3.69 17.79 -16.03
C HIS A 41 -4.83 17.13 -15.24
N ARG A 42 -4.84 15.79 -15.20
CA ARG A 42 -5.81 15.03 -14.38
C ARG A 42 -5.56 15.20 -12.87
N LEU A 43 -4.29 15.18 -12.44
CA LEU A 43 -3.91 15.39 -11.05
C LEU A 43 -4.29 16.78 -10.56
N GLU A 44 -3.94 17.83 -11.31
CA GLU A 44 -4.29 19.22 -10.99
C GLU A 44 -5.80 19.37 -10.81
N ARG A 45 -6.58 18.87 -11.77
CA ARG A 45 -8.05 18.92 -11.70
C ARG A 45 -8.61 18.23 -10.46
N GLN A 46 -8.09 17.06 -10.10
CA GLN A 46 -8.54 16.32 -8.91
C GLN A 46 -8.16 17.03 -7.62
N ILE A 47 -6.96 17.61 -7.54
CA ILE A 47 -6.52 18.39 -6.38
C ILE A 47 -7.41 19.64 -6.20
N GLU A 48 -7.73 20.34 -7.29
CA GLU A 48 -8.62 21.51 -7.25
C GLU A 48 -10.05 21.16 -6.81
N MET A 49 -10.57 20.01 -7.26
CA MET A 49 -11.91 19.55 -6.91
C MET A 49 -12.00 19.04 -5.47
N THR A 50 -11.04 18.24 -5.02
CA THR A 50 -11.08 17.58 -3.71
C THR A 50 -10.52 18.46 -2.59
N LYS A 51 -9.61 19.39 -2.90
CA LYS A 51 -8.87 20.23 -1.94
C LYS A 51 -8.38 19.43 -0.72
N PRO A 52 -7.57 18.38 -0.94
CA PRO A 52 -7.10 17.55 0.17
C PRO A 52 -6.22 18.35 1.12
N ALA A 53 -6.38 18.13 2.43
CA ALA A 53 -5.55 18.76 3.46
C ALA A 53 -4.06 18.40 3.30
N ASN A 54 -3.77 17.20 2.78
CA ASN A 54 -2.43 16.77 2.41
C ASN A 54 -2.39 16.37 0.93
N THR A 55 -1.90 17.31 0.10
CA THR A 55 -1.81 17.13 -1.35
C THR A 55 -0.87 16.00 -1.75
N ILE A 56 0.25 15.82 -1.04
CA ILE A 56 1.23 14.77 -1.36
C ILE A 56 0.63 13.39 -1.13
N HIS A 57 0.01 13.18 0.03
CA HIS A 57 -0.65 11.91 0.35
C HIS A 57 -1.74 11.58 -0.67
N TYR A 58 -2.53 12.58 -1.08
CA TYR A 58 -3.58 12.40 -2.07
C TYR A 58 -3.04 12.01 -3.45
N ILE A 59 -1.95 12.64 -3.92
CA ILE A 59 -1.31 12.28 -5.19
C ILE A 59 -0.85 10.83 -5.16
N VAL A 60 -0.16 10.42 -4.09
CA VAL A 60 0.33 9.05 -3.97
C VAL A 60 -0.83 8.04 -3.92
N ASP A 61 -1.89 8.35 -3.17
CA ASP A 61 -3.09 7.51 -3.08
C ASP A 61 -3.81 7.36 -4.42
N MET A 62 -3.94 8.47 -5.16
CA MET A 62 -4.51 8.50 -6.51
C MET A 62 -3.67 7.67 -7.50
N LEU A 63 -2.35 7.78 -7.45
CA LEU A 63 -1.46 6.98 -8.29
C LEU A 63 -1.57 5.49 -7.97
N CYS A 64 -1.60 5.13 -6.69
CA CYS A 64 -1.77 3.76 -6.23
C CYS A 64 -3.13 3.17 -6.63
N HIS A 65 -4.20 3.98 -6.60
CA HIS A 65 -5.54 3.53 -6.95
C HIS A 65 -5.77 3.35 -8.46
N TYR A 66 -5.32 4.30 -9.29
CA TYR A 66 -5.59 4.28 -10.72
C TYR A 66 -4.49 3.62 -11.56
N TYR A 67 -3.26 3.52 -11.04
CA TYR A 67 -2.11 2.97 -11.78
C TYR A 67 -1.30 1.94 -10.97
N PRO A 68 -1.94 0.95 -10.32
CA PRO A 68 -1.24 0.00 -9.44
C PRO A 68 -0.18 -0.85 -10.18
N GLU A 69 -0.47 -1.28 -11.42
CA GLU A 69 0.44 -2.08 -12.25
C GLU A 69 1.74 -1.34 -12.60
N HIS A 70 1.68 -0.02 -12.73
CA HIS A 70 2.85 0.80 -13.07
C HIS A 70 3.78 1.02 -11.87
N LEU A 71 3.31 0.72 -10.65
CA LEU A 71 4.02 0.96 -9.41
C LEU A 71 4.72 -0.30 -8.87
N ARG A 72 4.73 -1.42 -9.61
CA ARG A 72 5.50 -2.64 -9.30
C ARG A 72 5.33 -3.12 -7.85
N GLY A 73 4.11 -3.10 -7.34
CA GLY A 73 3.78 -3.53 -5.97
C GLY A 73 3.88 -2.44 -4.90
N PHE A 74 4.38 -1.24 -5.21
CA PHE A 74 4.34 -0.11 -4.26
C PHE A 74 2.90 0.26 -3.89
N ALA A 75 1.94 0.11 -4.81
CA ALA A 75 0.53 0.32 -4.52
C ALA A 75 0.02 -0.61 -3.40
N ALA A 76 0.46 -1.87 -3.36
CA ALA A 76 0.09 -2.81 -2.30
C ALA A 76 0.68 -2.42 -0.93
N ILE A 77 1.90 -1.88 -0.90
CA ILE A 77 2.54 -1.37 0.31
C ILE A 77 1.82 -0.11 0.80
N TRP A 78 1.53 0.81 -0.13
CA TRP A 78 0.93 2.11 0.18
C TRP A 78 -0.51 2.00 0.69
N SER A 79 -1.32 1.15 0.07
CA SER A 79 -2.74 1.02 0.43
C SER A 79 -2.96 0.39 1.80
N MET A 80 -1.89 -0.11 2.46
CA MET A 80 -1.94 -0.97 3.63
C MET A 80 -2.79 -2.22 3.33
N ASP A 81 -2.25 -3.40 3.57
CA ASP A 81 -2.96 -4.63 3.20
C ASP A 81 -4.40 -4.59 3.74
N PRO A 82 -5.44 -4.63 2.88
CA PRO A 82 -6.83 -4.62 3.34
C PRO A 82 -7.14 -5.78 4.28
N ASP A 83 -6.28 -6.81 4.31
CA ASP A 83 -6.31 -7.88 5.29
C ASP A 83 -5.98 -7.37 6.70
N VAL A 84 -4.93 -6.55 6.86
CA VAL A 84 -4.54 -5.96 8.16
C VAL A 84 -5.61 -5.01 8.69
N GLN A 85 -6.28 -4.24 7.82
CA GLN A 85 -7.40 -3.41 8.25
C GLN A 85 -8.61 -4.26 8.69
N ARG A 86 -8.89 -5.37 7.99
CA ARG A 86 -9.93 -6.31 8.39
C ARG A 86 -9.63 -6.96 9.73
N GLU A 87 -8.38 -7.39 9.95
CA GLU A 87 -7.95 -7.98 11.22
C GLU A 87 -8.14 -7.02 12.40
N LYS A 88 -7.82 -5.73 12.21
CA LYS A 88 -8.09 -4.68 13.23
C LYS A 88 -9.57 -4.54 13.54
N ILE A 89 -10.44 -4.62 12.52
CA ILE A 89 -11.89 -4.59 12.68
C ILE A 89 -12.38 -5.85 13.41
N ASP A 90 -11.79 -7.01 13.11
CA ASP A 90 -12.13 -8.28 13.75
C ASP A 90 -11.72 -8.30 15.23
N VAL A 91 -10.55 -7.76 15.57
CA VAL A 91 -10.14 -7.49 16.96
C VAL A 91 -11.15 -6.56 17.63
N ALA A 92 -11.50 -5.43 17.03
CA ALA A 92 -12.51 -4.52 17.60
C ALA A 92 -13.87 -5.22 17.80
N ASN A 93 -14.27 -6.10 16.88
CA ASN A 93 -15.48 -6.91 17.00
C ASN A 93 -15.39 -7.95 18.11
N PHE A 94 -14.24 -8.60 18.29
CA PHE A 94 -13.99 -9.52 19.40
C PHE A 94 -14.21 -8.83 20.75
N PHE A 95 -13.66 -7.63 20.93
CA PHE A 95 -13.87 -6.84 22.15
C PHE A 95 -15.34 -6.42 22.32
N ARG A 96 -16.02 -6.06 21.23
CA ARG A 96 -17.44 -5.69 21.23
C ARG A 96 -18.34 -6.86 21.66
N VAL A 97 -18.14 -8.06 21.12
CA VAL A 97 -18.89 -9.27 21.50
C VAL A 97 -18.65 -9.61 22.97
N ASN A 98 -17.43 -9.40 23.44
CA ASN A 98 -17.05 -9.52 24.85
C ASN A 98 -17.48 -8.32 25.71
N LYS A 99 -18.41 -7.46 25.25
CA LYS A 99 -18.95 -6.32 26.01
C LYS A 99 -17.86 -5.39 26.57
N MET A 100 -16.77 -5.19 25.84
CA MET A 100 -15.70 -4.25 26.15
C MET A 100 -15.80 -3.01 25.25
N SER A 101 -15.26 -1.88 25.71
CA SER A 101 -15.28 -0.64 24.94
C SER A 101 -14.29 -0.68 23.77
N ALA A 102 -14.59 0.08 22.72
CA ALA A 102 -13.68 0.26 21.59
C ALA A 102 -12.35 0.91 22.02
N GLU A 103 -12.35 1.67 23.11
CA GLU A 103 -11.14 2.27 23.69
C GLU A 103 -10.18 1.19 24.22
N ILE A 104 -10.69 0.16 24.90
CA ILE A 104 -9.86 -0.97 25.33
C ILE A 104 -9.31 -1.68 24.10
N ALA A 105 -10.14 -1.98 23.09
CA ALA A 105 -9.68 -2.61 21.86
C ALA A 105 -8.54 -1.81 21.18
N ALA A 106 -8.64 -0.48 21.16
CA ALA A 106 -7.62 0.40 20.61
C ALA A 106 -6.28 0.29 21.35
N HIS A 107 -6.27 0.05 22.66
CA HIS A 107 -5.04 -0.18 23.42
C HIS A 107 -4.33 -1.48 23.03
N PHE A 108 -5.09 -2.54 22.74
CA PHE A 108 -4.54 -3.80 22.26
C PHE A 108 -3.98 -3.65 20.84
N ILE A 109 -4.75 -3.05 19.93
CA ILE A 109 -4.32 -2.78 18.56
C ILE A 109 -3.06 -1.90 18.54
N SER A 110 -2.99 -0.86 19.39
CA SER A 110 -1.81 0.02 19.44
C SER A 110 -0.57 -0.67 20.02
N ALA A 111 -0.75 -1.65 20.91
CA ALA A 111 0.33 -2.45 21.48
C ALA A 111 0.79 -3.60 20.57
N GLY A 112 0.23 -3.73 19.36
CA GLY A 112 0.62 -4.78 18.39
C GLY A 112 -0.23 -6.06 18.46
N TYR A 113 -1.33 -6.05 19.22
CA TYR A 113 -2.32 -7.13 19.23
C TYR A 113 -3.45 -6.80 18.26
N ASP A 114 -3.10 -6.66 16.98
CA ASP A 114 -4.01 -6.23 15.92
C ASP A 114 -4.61 -7.37 15.09
N THR A 115 -4.37 -8.62 15.47
CA THR A 115 -4.97 -9.83 14.89
C THR A 115 -5.59 -10.72 15.98
N VAL A 116 -6.52 -11.61 15.62
CA VAL A 116 -7.10 -12.56 16.59
C VAL A 116 -6.05 -13.54 17.09
N GLU A 117 -5.11 -13.97 16.24
CA GLU A 117 -4.02 -14.88 16.61
C GLU A 117 -3.08 -14.24 17.65
N THR A 118 -2.74 -12.97 17.50
CA THR A 118 -1.93 -12.26 18.50
C THR A 118 -2.66 -12.13 19.83
N LEU A 119 -4.00 -11.93 19.82
CA LEU A 119 -4.80 -11.95 21.04
C LEU A 119 -4.79 -13.33 21.73
N GLU A 120 -4.76 -14.43 21.00
CA GLU A 120 -4.68 -15.78 21.59
C GLU A 120 -3.33 -16.03 22.27
N SER A 121 -2.27 -15.36 21.81
CA SER A 121 -0.94 -15.43 22.42
C SER A 121 -0.78 -14.62 23.71
N LEU A 122 -1.82 -13.89 24.14
CA LEU A 122 -1.77 -13.04 25.32
C LEU A 122 -1.48 -13.84 26.59
N THR A 123 -0.45 -13.42 27.29
CA THR A 123 -0.13 -13.89 28.63
C THR A 123 -0.63 -12.90 29.69
N PRO A 124 -0.77 -13.34 30.95
CA PRO A 124 -1.12 -12.44 32.06
C PRO A 124 -0.11 -11.31 32.29
N GLY A 125 1.13 -11.45 31.80
CA GLY A 125 2.19 -10.44 31.88
C GLY A 125 1.97 -9.29 30.90
N ASP A 126 1.55 -9.61 29.68
CA ASP A 126 1.37 -8.65 28.59
C ASP A 126 0.34 -7.55 28.92
N LEU A 127 -0.64 -7.86 29.77
CA LEU A 127 -1.62 -6.88 30.25
C LEU A 127 -0.99 -5.67 30.93
N GLN A 128 0.13 -5.86 31.63
CA GLN A 128 0.85 -4.75 32.29
C GLN A 128 1.60 -3.91 31.25
N ASP A 129 2.19 -4.57 30.26
CA ASP A 129 2.93 -3.92 29.19
C ASP A 129 2.01 -3.11 28.27
N ILE A 130 0.83 -3.64 27.95
CA ILE A 130 -0.21 -2.95 27.16
C ILE A 130 -0.72 -1.72 27.91
N GLU A 131 -0.96 -1.82 29.22
CA GLU A 131 -1.40 -0.68 30.04
C GLU A 131 -0.31 0.41 30.08
N ALA A 132 0.95 0.02 30.29
CA ALA A 132 2.08 0.95 30.29
C ALA A 132 2.28 1.62 28.93
N PHE A 133 2.17 0.85 27.84
CA PHE A 133 2.34 1.34 26.47
C PHE A 133 1.20 2.29 26.05
N SER A 134 -0.04 1.93 26.35
CA SER A 134 -1.22 2.74 26.05
C SER A 134 -1.34 3.99 26.92
N LYS A 135 -0.50 4.14 27.95
CA LYS A 135 -0.59 5.18 29.00
C LYS A 135 -1.98 5.20 29.67
N ALA A 136 -2.70 4.10 29.59
CA ALA A 136 -3.99 3.94 30.22
C ALA A 136 -3.80 3.59 31.69
N LYS A 137 -4.76 3.95 32.53
CA LYS A 137 -4.84 3.46 33.91
C LYS A 137 -6.09 2.64 34.05
N TRP A 138 -5.95 1.32 33.99
CA TRP A 138 -7.08 0.42 34.16
C TRP A 138 -7.34 0.21 35.64
N LEU A 139 -8.57 0.46 36.05
CA LEU A 139 -9.01 0.13 37.40
C LEU A 139 -8.93 -1.40 37.61
N PRO A 140 -8.74 -1.88 38.86
CA PRO A 140 -8.61 -3.30 39.14
C PRO A 140 -9.75 -4.16 38.55
N GLY A 141 -10.99 -3.64 38.58
CA GLY A 141 -12.15 -4.33 37.98
C GLY A 141 -12.08 -4.46 36.46
N HIS A 142 -11.52 -3.48 35.75
CA HIS A 142 -11.29 -3.57 34.31
C HIS A 142 -10.23 -4.63 33.99
N LYS A 143 -9.14 -4.68 34.76
CA LYS A 143 -8.10 -5.72 34.59
C LYS A 143 -8.65 -7.13 34.78
N VAL A 144 -9.50 -7.34 35.78
CA VAL A 144 -10.17 -8.63 36.02
C VAL A 144 -11.14 -8.97 34.88
N THR A 145 -11.92 -8.00 34.43
CA THR A 145 -12.87 -8.19 33.32
C THR A 145 -12.15 -8.55 32.02
N ILE A 146 -11.07 -7.84 31.71
CA ILE A 146 -10.22 -8.09 30.54
C ILE A 146 -9.61 -9.49 30.63
N ARG A 147 -9.01 -9.85 31.77
CA ARG A 147 -8.43 -11.19 31.97
C ARG A 147 -9.46 -12.31 31.80
N LEU A 148 -10.64 -12.17 32.41
CA LEU A 148 -11.70 -13.18 32.37
C LEU A 148 -12.33 -13.33 30.98
N ARG A 149 -12.38 -12.25 30.18
CA ARG A 149 -13.04 -12.26 28.87
C ARG A 149 -12.11 -12.55 27.70
N ILE A 150 -10.81 -12.40 27.89
CA ILE A 150 -9.81 -12.62 26.83
C ILE A 150 -9.10 -13.98 26.99
N SER A 151 -8.90 -14.47 28.21
CA SER A 151 -8.45 -15.86 28.47
C SER A 151 -9.66 -16.74 28.79
N PRO A 152 -10.05 -17.70 27.93
CA PRO A 152 -11.16 -18.61 28.24
C PRO A 152 -10.79 -19.71 29.25
N LEU A 153 -9.62 -19.65 29.89
CA LEU A 153 -9.14 -20.62 30.89
C LEU A 153 -8.52 -19.90 32.09
#